data_AF-A0A157ZR06-F1
#
_entry.id   AF-A0A157ZR06-F1
#
_cell.length_a   1.000
_cell.length_b   1.000
_cell.length_c   1.000
_cell.angle_alpha   90.00
_cell.angle_beta   90.00
_cell.angle_gamma   90.00
#
_symmetry.space_group_name_H-M   'P 1'
#
loop_
_entity.id
_entity.type
_entity.pdbx_description
1 polymer ?
#
loop_
_entity_poly.entity_id
_entity_poly.type
_entity_poly.pdbx_seq_one_letter_code
_entity_poly.pdbx_strand_id
1 'polypeptide(L)'
;MLKSFGDTDGGEGGSLLSDAQPFQYQPNALSDDVTELAARGVSEAQEAECFAEYDIDMEMCSAGGAMYKSPAYYLECKARAFQKYQQCRGY
;
A
#
# COMPACT_ATOMS: atom_id res chain seq x y z
N MET A 1 45.13 5.65 -33.38
CA MET A 1 43.91 5.08 -33.99
C MET A 1 42.70 5.77 -33.34
N LEU A 2 41.80 6.32 -34.17
CA LEU A 2 40.31 6.46 -34.06
C LEU A 2 39.71 6.59 -32.64
N LYS A 3 38.79 7.51 -32.29
CA LYS A 3 37.70 8.14 -33.06
C LYS A 3 37.10 9.32 -32.24
N SER A 4 36.64 10.33 -32.96
CA SER A 4 35.75 11.41 -32.49
C SER A 4 34.36 10.87 -32.14
N PHE A 5 33.68 11.45 -31.15
CA PHE A 5 32.22 11.55 -31.12
C PHE A 5 31.83 12.90 -30.50
N GLY A 6 31.19 13.73 -31.32
CA GLY A 6 30.72 15.06 -30.97
C GLY A 6 29.40 15.04 -30.20
N ASP A 7 29.12 16.21 -29.65
CA ASP A 7 27.91 16.68 -28.98
C ASP A 7 26.61 16.27 -29.69
N THR A 8 25.64 15.72 -28.94
CA THR A 8 24.22 15.78 -29.30
C THR A 8 23.38 15.73 -28.02
N ASP A 9 22.68 16.84 -27.79
CA ASP A 9 21.53 17.01 -26.90
C ASP A 9 20.42 15.96 -27.16
N GLY A 10 19.62 15.65 -26.13
CA GLY A 10 18.40 14.83 -26.27
C GLY A 10 18.39 13.53 -25.47
N GLY A 11 17.93 13.62 -24.22
CA GLY A 11 17.61 12.46 -23.39
C GLY A 11 16.43 12.77 -22.49
N GLU A 12 15.24 12.86 -23.09
CA GLU A 12 13.94 12.99 -22.45
C GLU A 12 13.85 12.20 -21.14
N GLY A 13 13.86 12.92 -20.03
CA GLY A 13 13.24 12.48 -18.78
C GLY A 13 11.72 12.53 -18.91
N GLY A 14 11.19 11.79 -19.90
CA GLY A 14 9.76 11.62 -20.10
C GLY A 14 9.15 11.04 -18.83
N SER A 15 8.19 11.75 -18.25
CA SER A 15 7.34 11.21 -17.19
C SER A 15 6.87 9.83 -17.62
N LEU A 16 6.98 8.84 -16.73
CA LEU A 16 6.55 7.44 -16.91
C LEU A 16 5.03 7.28 -17.21
N LEU A 17 4.33 8.37 -17.54
CA LEU A 17 2.90 8.49 -17.78
C LEU A 17 2.58 9.16 -19.14
N SER A 18 3.57 9.55 -19.95
CA SER A 18 3.32 10.29 -21.20
C SER A 18 2.46 9.53 -22.23
N ASP A 19 2.42 8.19 -22.15
CA ASP A 19 1.63 7.34 -23.06
C ASP A 19 0.38 6.73 -22.39
N ALA A 20 -0.03 7.21 -21.21
CA ALA A 20 -1.23 6.72 -20.55
C ALA A 20 -2.48 7.15 -21.36
N GLN A 21 -3.25 6.16 -21.84
CA GLN A 21 -4.52 6.42 -22.53
C GLN A 21 -5.52 7.10 -21.57
N PRO A 22 -6.26 8.12 -22.03
CA PRO A 22 -7.30 8.73 -21.22
C PRO A 22 -8.41 7.71 -20.95
N PHE A 23 -8.80 7.55 -19.69
CA PHE A 23 -9.95 6.72 -19.34
C PHE A 23 -11.24 7.46 -19.66
N GLN A 24 -12.22 6.75 -20.23
CA GLN A 24 -13.53 7.31 -20.54
C GLN A 24 -14.55 6.75 -19.56
N TYR A 25 -15.26 7.63 -18.84
CA TYR A 25 -16.31 7.22 -17.92
C TYR A 25 -17.46 6.57 -18.69
N GLN A 26 -17.78 5.32 -18.34
CA GLN A 26 -18.91 4.59 -18.88
C GLN A 26 -19.98 4.47 -17.78
N PRO A 27 -21.14 5.13 -17.90
CA PRO A 27 -22.24 4.94 -16.98
C PRO A 27 -22.72 3.49 -17.07
N ASN A 28 -22.83 2.81 -15.92
CA ASN A 28 -23.25 1.41 -15.81
C ASN A 28 -22.24 0.36 -16.31
N ALA A 29 -20.95 0.67 -16.37
CA ALA A 29 -19.91 -0.37 -16.37
C ALA A 29 -19.88 -1.06 -15.00
N LEU A 30 -20.91 -1.87 -14.70
CA LEU A 30 -20.83 -2.89 -13.67
C LEU A 30 -19.92 -3.96 -14.27
N SER A 31 -18.60 -3.79 -14.12
CA SER A 31 -17.71 -4.89 -14.42
C SER A 31 -18.09 -6.03 -13.49
N ASP A 32 -18.32 -7.22 -14.03
CA ASP A 32 -18.39 -8.45 -13.22
C ASP A 32 -17.13 -8.58 -12.31
N ASP A 33 -16.05 -7.85 -12.62
CA ASP A 33 -14.82 -7.70 -11.83
C ASP A 33 -14.95 -6.89 -10.53
N VAL A 34 -16.07 -6.23 -10.21
CA VAL A 34 -16.19 -5.58 -8.87
C VAL A 34 -16.10 -6.67 -7.78
N THR A 35 -16.60 -7.86 -8.09
CA THR A 35 -16.46 -9.06 -7.26
C THR A 35 -15.02 -9.60 -7.23
N GLU A 36 -14.26 -9.49 -8.34
CA GLU A 36 -12.83 -9.83 -8.37
C GLU A 36 -11.94 -8.79 -7.67
N LEU A 37 -12.30 -7.50 -7.69
CA LEU A 37 -11.63 -6.48 -6.89
C LEU A 37 -11.89 -6.67 -5.38
N ALA A 38 -13.05 -7.23 -5.05
CA ALA A 38 -13.39 -7.76 -3.74
C ALA A 38 -12.86 -9.18 -3.48
N ALA A 39 -12.08 -9.79 -4.39
CA ALA A 39 -11.48 -11.13 -4.20
C ALA A 39 -10.38 -11.17 -3.12
N ARG A 40 -10.14 -10.05 -2.44
CA ARG A 40 -9.52 -10.04 -1.11
C ARG A 40 -10.54 -10.74 -0.22
N GLY A 41 -10.39 -12.03 0.02
CA GLY A 41 -11.42 -12.94 0.56
C GLY A 41 -11.91 -12.66 1.99
N VAL A 42 -12.05 -11.39 2.36
CA VAL A 42 -12.45 -10.86 3.64
C VAL A 42 -13.68 -9.98 3.40
N SER A 43 -14.82 -10.44 3.91
CA SER A 43 -16.07 -9.66 3.89
C SER A 43 -15.94 -8.39 4.74
N GLU A 44 -16.84 -7.42 4.57
CA GLU A 44 -16.85 -6.19 5.38
C GLU A 44 -16.86 -6.47 6.89
N ALA A 45 -17.62 -7.49 7.33
CA ALA A 45 -17.66 -7.91 8.73
C ALA A 45 -16.29 -8.44 9.20
N GLN A 46 -15.60 -9.22 8.38
CA GLN A 46 -14.27 -9.74 8.71
C GLN A 46 -13.20 -8.63 8.68
N GLU A 47 -13.34 -7.62 7.80
CA GLU A 47 -12.46 -6.45 7.80
C GLU A 47 -12.64 -5.63 9.07
N ALA A 48 -13.88 -5.48 9.55
CA ALA A 48 -14.17 -4.83 10.82
C ALA A 48 -13.56 -5.59 12.02
N GLU A 49 -13.61 -6.92 12.01
CA GLU A 49 -12.95 -7.77 13.00
C GLU A 49 -11.41 -7.59 12.97
N CYS A 50 -10.79 -7.67 11.78
CA CYS A 50 -9.36 -7.42 11.62
C CYS A 50 -8.97 -6.02 12.12
N PHE A 51 -9.79 -5.01 11.85
CA PHE A 51 -9.53 -3.64 12.27
C PHE A 51 -9.67 -3.46 13.79
N ALA A 52 -10.66 -4.10 14.41
CA ALA A 52 -10.82 -4.07 15.86
C ALA A 52 -9.59 -4.66 16.59
N GLU A 53 -9.05 -5.77 16.08
CA GLU A 53 -7.80 -6.34 16.61
C GLU A 53 -6.60 -5.41 16.42
N TYR A 54 -6.50 -4.79 15.24
CA TYR A 54 -5.43 -3.81 14.96
C TYR A 54 -5.48 -2.62 15.92
N ASP A 55 -6.67 -2.09 16.21
CA ASP A 55 -6.83 -0.97 17.14
C ASP A 55 -6.38 -1.34 18.56
N ILE A 56 -6.74 -2.54 19.03
CA ILE A 56 -6.27 -3.08 20.32
C ILE A 56 -4.74 -3.22 20.33
N ASP A 57 -4.16 -3.77 19.26
CA ASP A 57 -2.70 -3.90 19.13
C ASP A 57 -2.02 -2.51 19.17
N MET A 58 -2.61 -1.49 18.53
CA MET A 58 -2.11 -0.11 18.55
C MET A 58 -2.17 0.52 19.94
N GLU A 59 -3.24 0.27 20.71
CA GLU A 59 -3.33 0.68 22.11
C GLU A 59 -2.26 0.00 22.97
N MET A 60 -2.04 -1.31 22.79
CA MET A 60 -0.95 -2.02 23.46
C MET A 60 0.43 -1.46 23.09
N CYS A 61 0.65 -1.12 21.82
CA CYS A 61 1.90 -0.51 21.38
C CYS A 61 2.13 0.86 22.03
N SER A 62 1.07 1.67 22.15
CA SER A 62 1.12 2.96 22.85
C SER A 62 1.47 2.78 24.34
N ALA A 63 0.77 1.86 25.02
CA ALA A 63 1.02 1.55 26.42
C ALA A 63 2.45 1.02 26.66
N GLY A 64 2.90 0.06 25.84
CA GLY A 64 4.26 -0.48 25.92
C GLY A 64 5.33 0.57 25.60
N GLY A 65 5.08 1.46 24.64
CA GLY A 65 5.96 2.60 24.36
C GLY A 65 6.16 3.51 25.58
N ALA A 66 5.07 3.79 26.30
CA ALA A 66 5.12 4.56 27.56
C ALA A 66 5.84 3.79 28.68
N MET A 67 5.63 2.48 28.79
CA MET A 67 6.26 1.62 29.81
C MET A 67 7.77 1.48 29.60
N TYR A 68 8.20 1.11 28.39
CA TYR A 68 9.60 0.85 28.07
C TYR A 68 10.38 2.13 27.77
N LYS A 69 9.70 3.27 27.60
CA LYS A 69 10.30 4.57 27.26
C LYS A 69 11.23 4.50 26.04
N SER A 70 10.87 3.65 25.08
CA SER A 70 11.69 3.34 23.91
C SER A 70 10.90 3.67 22.64
N PRO A 71 11.31 4.66 21.84
CA PRO A 71 10.72 4.91 20.53
C PRO A 71 10.87 3.72 19.59
N ALA A 72 11.98 2.98 19.68
CA ALA A 72 12.22 1.79 18.87
C ALA A 72 11.17 0.70 19.15
N TYR A 73 10.83 0.47 20.42
CA TYR A 73 9.77 -0.47 20.79
C TYR A 73 8.44 -0.12 20.13
N TYR A 74 8.04 1.15 20.18
CA TYR A 74 6.77 1.58 19.59
C TYR A 74 6.76 1.40 18.07
N LEU A 75 7.87 1.69 17.38
CA LEU A 75 8.00 1.51 15.94
C LEU A 75 7.90 0.04 15.53
N GLU A 76 8.64 -0.84 16.21
CA GLU A 76 8.61 -2.28 15.94
C GLU A 76 7.23 -2.88 16.25
N CYS A 77 6.63 -2.47 17.36
CA CYS A 77 5.30 -2.94 17.76
C CYS A 77 4.25 -2.60 16.70
N LYS A 78 4.21 -1.36 16.22
CA LYS A 78 3.28 -0.94 15.16
C LYS A 78 3.54 -1.64 13.83
N ALA A 79 4.80 -1.83 13.46
CA ALA A 79 5.14 -2.56 12.24
C ALA A 79 4.58 -4.00 12.30
N ARG A 80 4.71 -4.67 13.44
CA ARG A 80 4.14 -5.99 13.68
C ARG A 80 2.61 -5.98 13.70
N ALA A 81 1.98 -5.00 14.35
CA ALA A 81 0.52 -4.84 14.38
C ALA A 81 -0.03 -4.68 12.95
N PHE A 82 0.63 -3.84 12.13
CA PHE A 82 0.26 -3.66 10.74
C PHE A 82 0.45 -4.94 9.92
N GLN A 83 1.55 -5.68 10.12
CA GLN A 83 1.73 -6.99 9.46
C GLN A 83 0.62 -7.97 9.79
N LYS A 84 0.19 -8.06 11.06
CA LYS A 84 -0.95 -8.89 11.45
C LYS A 84 -2.25 -8.45 10.79
N TYR A 85 -2.51 -7.14 10.75
CA TYR A 85 -3.69 -6.59 10.10
C TYR A 85 -3.73 -6.93 8.60
N GLN A 86 -2.57 -6.83 7.94
CA GLN A 86 -2.41 -7.21 6.54
C GLN A 86 -2.64 -8.72 6.34
N GLN A 87 -2.06 -9.57 7.18
CA GLN A 87 -2.26 -11.02 7.14
C GLN A 87 -3.73 -11.41 7.36
N CYS A 88 -4.42 -10.77 8.31
CA CYS A 88 -5.84 -10.97 8.57
C CYS A 88 -6.69 -10.67 7.32
N ARG A 89 -6.26 -9.68 6.52
CA ARG A 89 -6.91 -9.26 5.27
C ARG A 89 -6.41 -10.00 4.02
N GLY A 90 -5.50 -10.96 4.18
CA GLY A 90 -4.96 -11.78 3.09
C GLY A 90 -3.81 -11.16 2.30
N TYR A 91 -3.00 -10.28 2.91
CA TYR A 91 -1.81 -9.63 2.34
C TYR A 91 -0.49 -10.13 2.93
#